data_AF-A0A6L7X3L9-F1
#
_entry.id   AF-A0A6L7X3L9-F1
#
_cell.length_a   1.000
_cell.length_b   1.000
_cell.length_c   1.000
_cell.angle_alpha   90.00
_cell.angle_beta   90.00
_cell.angle_gamma   90.00
#
_symmetry.space_group_name_H-M   'P 1'
#
loop_
_entity.id
_entity.type
_entity.pdbx_description
1 polymer ?
#
loop_
_entity_poly.entity_id
_entity_poly.type
_entity_poly.pdbx_seq_one_letter_code
_entity_poly.pdbx_strand_id
1 'polypeptide(L)'
;MDQPRKEMAAPSGRRNPADLAGRLDDLEQTVEELRESVAMLTADLDDRLRMYRERMQETVYRTQVAIAILDDPGRLLFEWPAVESVYLQFRKILELIATASLSVNESAGRSITARLQKKPHAEDILKEVERVNPDFFYPKPTRLVKNDPVDRWEDFTGDYLTREKFTSLYALASSVVHTPHPFRPPKQARTNAQLRKEAEQWCERIIRLLTHHHFELMGYPGLRFVCHNTGTPAEPVLRTTIFRKAGNMAEGA
;
A
#
# COMPACT_ATOMS: atom_id res chain seq x y z
N MET A 1 -23.56 89.55 7.78
CA MET A 1 -22.54 88.67 7.18
C MET A 1 -22.82 87.28 7.69
N ASP A 2 -23.53 86.50 6.88
CA ASP A 2 -23.99 85.15 7.23
C ASP A 2 -23.18 84.17 6.36
N GLN A 3 -22.38 83.31 6.99
CA GLN A 3 -21.53 82.34 6.28
C GLN A 3 -22.38 81.12 5.89
N PRO A 4 -22.23 80.57 4.67
CA PRO A 4 -22.99 79.40 4.28
C PRO A 4 -22.42 78.15 4.95
N ARG A 5 -23.32 77.31 5.48
CA ARG A 5 -23.03 75.95 5.95
C ARG A 5 -22.32 75.16 4.84
N LYS A 6 -21.10 74.69 5.11
CA LYS A 6 -20.46 73.61 4.34
C LYS A 6 -21.29 72.33 4.51
N GLU A 7 -21.91 71.87 3.43
CA GLU A 7 -22.42 70.50 3.33
C GLU A 7 -21.25 69.52 3.51
N MET A 8 -21.34 68.67 4.54
CA MET A 8 -20.48 67.49 4.67
C MET A 8 -21.00 66.43 3.70
N ALA A 9 -20.29 66.21 2.60
CA ALA A 9 -20.54 65.07 1.71
C ALA A 9 -20.31 63.76 2.49
N ALA A 10 -21.36 62.97 2.65
CA ALA A 10 -21.25 61.59 3.12
C ALA A 10 -20.39 60.79 2.13
N PRO A 11 -19.52 59.86 2.59
CA PRO A 11 -18.78 59.01 1.67
C PRO A 11 -19.77 58.06 1.01
N SER A 12 -20.25 58.40 -0.19
CA SER A 12 -21.13 57.56 -1.00
C SER A 12 -20.32 56.44 -1.65
N GLY A 13 -19.76 55.55 -0.83
CA GLY A 13 -19.20 54.28 -1.27
C GLY A 13 -20.30 53.25 -1.54
N ARG A 14 -21.33 53.58 -2.33
CA ARG A 14 -22.22 52.55 -2.85
C ARG A 14 -21.42 51.74 -3.86
N ARG A 15 -20.95 50.55 -3.47
CA ARG A 15 -20.34 49.60 -4.40
C ARG A 15 -21.31 49.39 -5.56
N ASN A 16 -20.81 49.55 -6.79
CA ASN A 16 -21.63 49.41 -8.00
C ASN A 16 -22.19 47.97 -8.04
N PRO A 17 -23.51 47.77 -8.15
CA PRO A 17 -24.11 46.44 -8.24
C PRO A 17 -23.52 45.58 -9.37
N ALA A 18 -23.09 46.20 -10.48
CA ALA A 18 -22.45 45.50 -11.59
C ALA A 18 -21.05 44.96 -11.24
N ASP A 19 -20.30 45.66 -10.38
CA ASP A 19 -18.99 45.23 -9.88
C ASP A 19 -19.13 44.10 -8.84
N LEU A 20 -20.22 44.11 -8.05
CA LEU A 20 -20.56 43.00 -7.16
C LEU A 20 -21.02 41.76 -7.92
N ALA A 21 -21.76 41.93 -9.02
CA ALA A 21 -22.19 40.82 -9.88
C ALA A 21 -21.00 40.16 -10.58
N GLY A 22 -20.10 40.93 -11.20
CA GLY A 22 -18.91 40.38 -11.84
C GLY A 22 -18.00 39.63 -10.85
N ARG A 23 -17.84 40.16 -9.64
CA ARG A 23 -17.10 39.46 -8.58
C ARG A 23 -17.78 38.19 -8.08
N LEU A 24 -19.11 38.11 -8.13
CA LEU A 24 -19.86 36.91 -7.79
C LEU A 24 -19.67 35.85 -8.88
N ASP A 25 -19.75 36.24 -10.15
CA ASP A 25 -19.49 35.35 -11.29
C ASP A 25 -18.07 34.77 -11.24
N ASP A 26 -17.04 35.59 -10.95
CA ASP A 26 -15.66 35.15 -10.78
C ASP A 26 -15.50 34.16 -9.60
N LEU A 27 -16.23 34.38 -8.51
CA LEU A 27 -16.26 33.50 -7.33
C LEU A 27 -16.93 32.16 -7.65
N GLU A 28 -18.04 32.18 -8.39
CA GLU A 28 -18.74 30.99 -8.83
C GLU A 28 -17.87 30.15 -9.77
N GLN A 29 -17.18 30.78 -10.71
CA GLN A 29 -16.22 30.11 -11.59
C GLN A 29 -15.07 29.48 -10.78
N THR A 30 -14.49 30.22 -9.84
CA THR A 30 -13.42 29.70 -8.98
C THR A 30 -13.89 28.50 -8.15
N VAL A 31 -15.12 28.53 -7.62
CA VAL A 31 -15.70 27.42 -6.86
C VAL A 31 -15.87 26.18 -7.75
N GLU A 32 -16.29 26.36 -8.99
CA GLU A 32 -16.45 25.24 -9.93
C GLU A 32 -15.10 24.61 -10.31
N GLU A 33 -14.09 25.43 -10.61
CA GLU A 33 -12.72 24.96 -10.87
C GLU A 33 -12.13 24.19 -9.66
N LEU A 34 -12.41 24.66 -8.45
CA LEU A 34 -12.02 23.96 -7.22
C LEU A 34 -12.76 22.63 -7.05
N ARG A 35 -14.06 22.56 -7.37
CA ARG A 35 -14.84 21.32 -7.30
C ARG A 35 -14.31 20.28 -8.29
N GLU A 36 -14.02 20.68 -9.52
CA GLU A 36 -13.42 19.81 -10.53
C GLU A 36 -12.04 19.29 -10.08
N SER A 37 -11.22 20.18 -9.52
CA SER A 37 -9.91 19.81 -8.98
C SER A 37 -10.01 18.81 -7.82
N VAL A 38 -10.96 19.02 -6.89
CA VAL A 38 -11.22 18.09 -5.79
C VAL A 38 -11.72 16.74 -6.30
N ALA A 39 -12.65 16.73 -7.26
CA ALA A 39 -13.17 15.51 -7.86
C ALA A 39 -12.06 14.68 -8.53
N MET A 40 -11.16 15.33 -9.27
CA MET A 40 -10.01 14.68 -9.91
C MET A 40 -9.05 14.08 -8.88
N LEU A 41 -8.73 14.82 -7.81
CA LEU A 41 -7.86 14.32 -6.73
C LEU A 41 -8.49 13.13 -5.99
N THR A 42 -9.80 13.16 -5.73
CA THR A 42 -10.50 12.04 -5.11
C THR A 42 -10.50 10.79 -6.00
N ALA A 43 -10.65 10.96 -7.32
CA ALA A 43 -10.61 9.84 -8.27
C ALA A 43 -9.21 9.21 -8.35
N ASP A 44 -8.13 10.02 -8.41
CA ASP A 44 -6.75 9.51 -8.36
C ASP A 44 -6.48 8.71 -7.07
N LEU A 45 -6.89 9.26 -5.93
CA LEU A 45 -6.77 8.59 -4.64
C LEU A 45 -7.47 7.23 -4.66
N ASP A 46 -8.74 7.18 -5.08
CA ASP A 46 -9.53 5.95 -5.12
C ASP A 46 -8.93 4.91 -6.07
N ASP A 47 -8.44 5.33 -7.24
CA ASP A 47 -7.78 4.46 -8.21
C ASP A 47 -6.51 3.82 -7.63
N ARG A 48 -5.66 4.61 -6.98
CA ARG A 48 -4.41 4.11 -6.38
C ARG A 48 -4.67 3.16 -5.22
N LEU A 49 -5.66 3.46 -4.39
CA LEU A 49 -6.11 2.60 -3.30
C LEU A 49 -6.69 1.28 -3.82
N ARG A 50 -7.49 1.34 -4.91
CA ARG A 50 -8.00 0.15 -5.59
C ARG A 50 -6.86 -0.72 -6.12
N MET A 51 -5.91 -0.14 -6.86
CA MET A 51 -4.76 -0.86 -7.42
C MET A 51 -3.89 -1.55 -6.36
N TYR A 52 -3.70 -0.90 -5.21
CA TYR A 52 -3.00 -1.47 -4.07
C TYR A 52 -3.77 -2.67 -3.49
N ARG A 53 -5.07 -2.46 -3.21
CA ARG A 53 -5.95 -3.45 -2.58
C ARG A 53 -6.11 -4.70 -3.43
N GLU A 54 -6.30 -4.56 -4.74
CA GLU A 54 -6.41 -5.71 -5.65
C GLU A 54 -5.16 -6.58 -5.62
N ARG A 55 -3.97 -5.96 -5.63
CA ARG A 55 -2.70 -6.69 -5.52
C ARG A 55 -2.56 -7.38 -4.18
N MET A 56 -2.87 -6.69 -3.08
CA MET A 56 -2.83 -7.30 -1.75
C MET A 56 -3.87 -8.41 -1.60
N GLN A 57 -5.05 -8.29 -2.21
CA GLN A 57 -6.08 -9.32 -2.18
C GLN A 57 -5.58 -10.60 -2.87
N GLU A 58 -4.93 -10.46 -4.02
CA GLU A 58 -4.31 -11.59 -4.73
C GLU A 58 -3.23 -12.27 -3.88
N THR A 59 -2.47 -11.53 -3.04
CA THR A 59 -1.52 -12.18 -2.12
C THR A 59 -2.20 -13.09 -1.11
N VAL A 60 -3.41 -12.75 -0.65
CA VAL A 60 -4.19 -13.57 0.28
C VAL A 60 -4.57 -14.89 -0.38
N TYR A 61 -5.15 -14.83 -1.59
CA TYR A 61 -5.52 -16.03 -2.34
C TYR A 61 -4.32 -16.95 -2.60
N ARG A 62 -3.18 -16.38 -3.01
CA ARG A 62 -1.96 -17.15 -3.25
C ARG A 62 -1.38 -17.78 -1.99
N THR A 63 -1.48 -17.08 -0.86
CA THR A 63 -1.06 -17.62 0.43
C THR A 63 -1.96 -18.79 0.84
N GLN A 64 -3.27 -18.70 0.61
CA GLN A 64 -4.20 -19.81 0.84
C GLN A 64 -3.91 -21.02 -0.06
N VAL A 65 -3.56 -20.79 -1.34
CA VAL A 65 -3.12 -21.87 -2.24
C VAL A 65 -1.86 -22.54 -1.70
N ALA A 66 -0.86 -21.76 -1.26
CA ALA A 66 0.36 -22.31 -0.68
C ALA A 66 0.06 -23.17 0.57
N ILE A 67 -0.79 -22.68 1.47
CA ILE A 67 -1.22 -23.42 2.67
C ILE A 67 -1.97 -24.70 2.29
N ALA A 68 -2.90 -24.64 1.34
CA ALA A 68 -3.64 -25.83 0.90
C ALA A 68 -2.73 -26.93 0.33
N ILE A 69 -1.66 -26.56 -0.39
CA ILE A 69 -0.66 -27.51 -0.89
C ILE A 69 0.20 -28.06 0.26
N LEU A 70 0.52 -27.24 1.26
CA LEU A 70 1.28 -27.67 2.42
C LEU A 70 0.47 -28.62 3.32
N ASP A 71 -0.82 -28.35 3.53
CA ASP A 71 -1.71 -29.16 4.37
C ASP A 71 -2.01 -30.52 3.73
N ASP A 72 -2.18 -30.56 2.41
CA ASP A 72 -2.48 -31.78 1.66
C ASP A 72 -1.63 -31.88 0.39
N PRO A 73 -0.36 -32.34 0.51
CA PRO A 73 0.54 -32.50 -0.63
C PRO A 73 0.04 -33.54 -1.63
N GLY A 74 -0.80 -34.49 -1.19
CA GLY A 74 -1.35 -35.56 -2.02
C GLY A 74 -2.28 -35.08 -3.13
N ARG A 75 -2.71 -33.80 -3.08
CA ARG A 75 -3.39 -33.12 -4.20
C ARG A 75 -2.49 -33.01 -5.43
N LEU A 76 -1.18 -33.01 -5.25
CA LEU A 76 -0.20 -33.06 -6.32
C LEU A 76 0.47 -34.44 -6.32
N LEU A 77 0.62 -35.00 -7.51
CA LEU A 77 1.06 -36.39 -7.70
C LEU A 77 2.47 -36.68 -7.15
N PHE A 78 3.29 -35.64 -6.99
CA PHE A 78 4.69 -35.76 -6.61
C PHE A 78 5.09 -34.66 -5.63
N GLU A 79 5.90 -35.03 -4.63
CA GLU A 79 6.32 -34.11 -3.56
C GLU A 79 7.12 -32.90 -4.06
N TRP A 80 8.05 -33.12 -5.00
CA TRP A 80 8.91 -32.04 -5.49
C TRP A 80 8.11 -30.95 -6.24
N PRO A 81 7.25 -31.30 -7.22
CA PRO A 81 6.31 -30.34 -7.81
C PRO A 81 5.40 -29.64 -6.80
N ALA A 82 5.03 -30.29 -5.69
CA ALA A 82 4.26 -29.65 -4.63
C ALA A 82 5.06 -28.55 -3.93
N VAL A 83 6.31 -28.85 -3.55
CA VAL A 83 7.23 -27.87 -2.99
C VAL A 83 7.47 -26.73 -4.00
N GLU A 84 7.78 -27.06 -5.25
CA GLU A 84 8.01 -26.07 -6.31
C GLU A 84 6.81 -25.14 -6.49
N SER A 85 5.58 -25.69 -6.47
CA SER A 85 4.34 -24.92 -6.58
C SER A 85 4.16 -23.93 -5.44
N VAL A 86 4.52 -24.30 -4.20
CA VAL A 86 4.48 -23.39 -3.04
C VAL A 86 5.48 -22.24 -3.21
N TYR A 87 6.72 -22.54 -3.61
CA TYR A 87 7.73 -21.50 -3.81
C TYR A 87 7.44 -20.61 -5.03
N LEU A 88 6.76 -21.13 -6.06
CA LEU A 88 6.19 -20.31 -7.14
C LEU A 88 5.14 -19.31 -6.61
N GLN A 89 4.26 -19.74 -5.70
CA GLN A 89 3.32 -18.81 -5.07
C GLN A 89 4.06 -17.73 -4.28
N PHE A 90 5.11 -18.07 -3.53
CA PHE A 90 5.92 -17.07 -2.83
C PHE A 90 6.51 -16.04 -3.78
N ARG A 91 7.10 -16.44 -4.92
CA ARG A 91 7.60 -15.48 -5.91
C ARG A 91 6.52 -14.50 -6.36
N LYS A 92 5.32 -15.02 -6.65
CA LYS A 92 4.19 -14.19 -7.06
C LYS A 92 3.70 -13.26 -5.96
N ILE A 93 3.61 -13.73 -4.72
CA ILE A 93 3.27 -12.91 -3.56
C ILE A 93 4.28 -11.76 -3.41
N LEU A 94 5.59 -12.04 -3.51
CA LEU A 94 6.63 -11.03 -3.39
C LEU A 94 6.58 -10.01 -4.54
N GLU A 95 6.33 -10.45 -5.78
CA GLU A 95 6.09 -9.56 -6.93
C GLU A 95 4.85 -8.67 -6.72
N LEU A 96 3.77 -9.21 -6.17
CA LEU A 96 2.55 -8.45 -5.86
C LEU A 96 2.79 -7.40 -4.79
N ILE A 97 3.48 -7.74 -3.69
CA ILE A 97 3.86 -6.78 -2.65
C ILE A 97 4.70 -5.64 -3.27
N ALA A 98 5.73 -5.99 -4.05
CA ALA A 98 6.61 -5.00 -4.67
C ALA A 98 5.85 -4.10 -5.67
N THR A 99 4.97 -4.67 -6.49
CA THR A 99 4.18 -3.87 -7.45
C THR A 99 3.06 -3.08 -6.79
N ALA A 100 2.53 -3.51 -5.65
CA ALA A 100 1.58 -2.73 -4.86
C ALA A 100 2.27 -1.47 -4.30
N SER A 101 3.54 -1.58 -3.90
CA SER A 101 4.34 -0.42 -3.52
C SER A 101 4.47 0.62 -4.65
N LEU A 102 4.23 0.27 -5.92
CA LEU A 102 4.22 1.23 -7.03
C LEU A 102 2.94 2.01 -7.16
N SER A 103 1.77 1.39 -6.90
CA SER A 103 0.51 2.13 -6.98
C SER A 103 0.43 3.22 -5.92
N VAL A 104 1.12 3.03 -4.79
CA VAL A 104 1.21 4.02 -3.71
C VAL A 104 2.33 5.05 -3.92
N ASN A 105 3.18 4.87 -4.95
CA ASN A 105 4.29 5.76 -5.28
C ASN A 105 4.27 6.14 -6.77
N GLU A 106 3.45 7.12 -7.15
CA GLU A 106 3.22 7.48 -8.56
C GLU A 106 4.51 7.95 -9.28
N SER A 107 5.35 8.74 -8.59
CA SER A 107 6.67 9.15 -9.09
C SER A 107 7.60 7.94 -9.29
N ALA A 108 7.55 6.95 -8.40
CA ALA A 108 8.30 5.71 -8.54
C ALA A 108 7.79 4.91 -9.75
N GLY A 109 6.47 4.74 -9.88
CA GLY A 109 5.83 4.06 -11.01
C GLY A 109 6.18 4.67 -12.37
N ARG A 110 6.25 6.01 -12.46
CA ARG A 110 6.70 6.72 -13.67
C ARG A 110 8.21 6.63 -13.91
N SER A 111 9.01 6.54 -12.84
CA SER A 111 10.47 6.42 -12.92
C SER A 111 10.97 5.01 -13.23
N ILE A 112 10.11 4.00 -13.07
CA ILE A 112 10.45 2.62 -13.37
C ILE A 112 10.74 2.47 -14.87
N THR A 113 11.94 1.99 -15.16
CA THR A 113 12.39 1.77 -16.53
C THR A 113 11.44 0.83 -17.29
N ALA A 114 11.30 1.02 -18.60
CA ALA A 114 10.51 0.13 -19.48
C ALA A 114 10.92 -1.36 -19.35
N ARG A 115 12.13 -1.65 -18.85
CA ARG A 115 12.61 -2.99 -18.54
C ARG A 115 11.89 -3.62 -17.35
N LEU A 116 11.73 -2.89 -16.25
CA LEU A 116 11.02 -3.36 -15.06
C LEU A 116 9.50 -3.43 -15.28
N GLN A 117 8.97 -2.63 -16.22
CA GLN A 117 7.60 -2.79 -16.72
C GLN A 117 7.41 -4.12 -17.47
N LYS A 118 8.42 -4.59 -18.21
CA LYS A 118 8.37 -5.84 -19.01
C LYS A 118 8.76 -7.09 -18.23
N LYS A 119 9.71 -6.99 -17.29
CA LYS A 119 10.22 -8.10 -16.48
C LYS A 119 10.37 -7.63 -15.03
N PRO A 120 9.30 -7.70 -14.22
CA PRO A 120 9.35 -7.29 -12.84
C PRO A 120 10.23 -8.26 -12.05
N HIS A 121 11.41 -7.79 -11.65
CA HIS A 121 12.21 -8.46 -10.63
C HIS A 121 11.90 -7.80 -9.29
N ALA A 122 11.31 -8.54 -8.36
CA ALA A 122 10.65 -7.95 -7.20
C ALA A 122 11.63 -7.15 -6.30
N GLU A 123 12.87 -7.59 -6.19
CA GLU A 123 13.92 -6.85 -5.46
C GLU A 123 14.31 -5.53 -6.12
N ASP A 124 14.33 -5.48 -7.46
CA ASP A 124 14.70 -4.27 -8.20
C ASP A 124 13.59 -3.23 -8.10
N ILE A 125 12.33 -3.68 -8.14
CA ILE A 125 11.18 -2.81 -7.86
C ILE A 125 11.29 -2.21 -6.47
N LEU A 126 11.51 -3.02 -5.43
CA LEU A 126 11.61 -2.50 -4.07
C LEU A 126 12.75 -1.49 -3.91
N LYS A 127 13.92 -1.72 -4.54
CA LYS A 127 15.03 -0.76 -4.52
C LYS A 127 14.66 0.58 -5.17
N GLU A 128 13.96 0.55 -6.30
CA GLU A 128 13.52 1.78 -6.96
C GLU A 128 12.44 2.52 -6.15
N VAL A 129 11.51 1.80 -5.54
CA VAL A 129 10.51 2.45 -4.67
C VAL A 129 11.17 3.02 -3.43
N GLU A 130 12.07 2.29 -2.79
CA GLU A 130 12.83 2.74 -1.61
C GLU A 130 13.65 4.00 -1.92
N ARG A 131 14.26 4.09 -3.11
CA ARG A 131 14.97 5.29 -3.57
C ARG A 131 14.06 6.53 -3.62
N VAL A 132 12.76 6.34 -3.92
CA VAL A 132 11.80 7.43 -4.11
C VAL A 132 11.00 7.73 -2.82
N ASN A 133 10.78 6.73 -1.97
CA ASN A 133 10.03 6.82 -0.72
C ASN A 133 10.63 5.90 0.36
N PRO A 134 11.79 6.27 0.95
CA PRO A 134 12.55 5.38 1.85
C PRO A 134 11.80 5.01 3.13
N ASP A 135 10.94 5.90 3.63
CA ASP A 135 10.30 5.72 4.95
C ASP A 135 9.03 4.84 4.89
N PHE A 136 8.39 4.74 3.71
CA PHE A 136 7.05 4.14 3.56
C PHE A 136 6.87 3.24 2.32
N PHE A 137 7.95 2.80 1.68
CA PHE A 137 7.87 1.91 0.51
C PHE A 137 7.39 0.47 0.82
N TYR A 138 7.49 0.01 2.06
CA TYR A 138 7.17 -1.37 2.46
C TYR A 138 6.01 -1.41 3.46
N PRO A 139 5.04 -2.35 3.33
CA PRO A 139 3.94 -2.48 4.28
C PRO A 139 4.44 -2.66 5.72
N LYS A 140 3.81 -2.00 6.69
CA LYS A 140 4.14 -2.11 8.10
C LYS A 140 2.99 -2.81 8.84
N PRO A 141 3.22 -3.99 9.44
CA PRO A 141 2.15 -4.73 10.07
C PRO A 141 1.66 -4.00 11.31
N THR A 142 0.35 -4.09 11.54
CA THR A 142 -0.31 -3.53 12.72
C THR A 142 -1.11 -4.62 13.43
N ARG A 143 -1.49 -4.34 14.67
CA ARG A 143 -2.43 -5.15 15.44
C ARG A 143 -3.54 -4.26 15.96
N LEU A 144 -4.76 -4.80 15.97
CA LEU A 144 -5.89 -4.15 16.61
C LEU A 144 -5.85 -4.43 18.11
N VAL A 145 -5.66 -3.39 18.92
CA VAL A 145 -5.82 -3.44 20.36
C VAL A 145 -7.20 -2.91 20.68
N LYS A 146 -8.09 -3.83 21.05
CA LYS A 146 -9.43 -3.49 21.50
C LYS A 146 -9.33 -2.76 22.84
N ASN A 147 -9.76 -1.50 22.87
CA ASN A 147 -9.82 -0.69 24.08
C ASN A 147 -11.24 -0.12 24.23
N ASP A 148 -11.69 0.05 25.47
CA ASP A 148 -12.90 0.82 25.79
C ASP A 148 -12.50 2.31 25.96
N PRO A 149 -13.06 3.29 25.22
CA PRO A 149 -14.17 3.21 24.27
C PRO A 149 -13.78 3.15 22.78
N VAL A 150 -12.48 3.21 22.44
CA VAL A 150 -12.01 3.28 21.04
C VAL A 150 -10.87 2.31 20.80
N ASP A 151 -11.07 1.39 19.85
CA ASP A 151 -10.03 0.49 19.34
C ASP A 151 -8.82 1.27 18.80
N ARG A 152 -7.62 0.75 19.04
CA ARG A 152 -6.37 1.36 18.58
C ARG A 152 -5.57 0.40 17.73
N TRP A 153 -4.99 0.91 16.64
CA TRP A 153 -3.98 0.18 15.88
C TRP A 153 -2.60 0.48 16.44
N GLU A 154 -1.85 -0.57 16.77
CA GLU A 154 -0.46 -0.48 17.19
C GLU A 154 0.44 -1.19 16.17
N ASP A 155 1.68 -0.76 16.08
CA ASP A 155 2.68 -1.43 15.25
C ASP A 155 2.95 -2.84 15.80
N PHE A 156 3.00 -3.83 14.91
CA PHE A 156 3.35 -5.20 15.29
C PHE A 156 4.86 -5.39 15.25
N THR A 157 5.45 -5.80 16.38
CA THR A 157 6.91 -5.96 16.55
C THR A 157 7.40 -7.41 16.54
N GLY A 158 6.52 -8.37 16.25
CA GLY A 158 6.87 -9.80 16.23
C GLY A 158 7.57 -10.25 14.95
N ASP A 159 7.62 -11.57 14.72
CA ASP A 159 8.23 -12.14 13.51
C ASP A 159 7.28 -12.05 12.29
N TYR A 160 7.58 -11.14 11.37
CA TYR A 160 6.89 -11.00 10.09
C TYR A 160 7.89 -10.95 8.92
N LEU A 161 7.36 -10.89 7.69
CA LEU A 161 8.16 -10.75 6.47
C LEU A 161 8.71 -9.31 6.37
N THR A 162 9.90 -9.07 6.92
CA THR A 162 10.61 -7.79 6.76
C THR A 162 11.19 -7.64 5.35
N ARG A 163 11.69 -6.45 5.03
CA ARG A 163 12.35 -6.17 3.74
C ARG A 163 13.57 -7.07 3.49
N GLU A 164 14.34 -7.40 4.51
CA GLU A 164 15.53 -8.25 4.42
C GLU A 164 15.11 -9.71 4.20
N LYS A 165 14.08 -10.15 4.93
CA LYS A 165 13.48 -11.47 4.79
C LYS A 165 12.82 -11.65 3.42
N PHE A 166 12.25 -10.59 2.87
CA PHE A 166 11.74 -10.57 1.50
C PHE A 166 12.83 -10.96 0.49
N THR A 167 14.00 -10.30 0.53
CA THR A 167 15.16 -10.64 -0.35
C THR A 167 15.57 -12.10 -0.16
N SER A 168 15.67 -12.53 1.10
CA SER A 168 16.06 -13.89 1.45
C SER A 168 15.08 -14.93 0.89
N LEU A 169 13.78 -14.70 1.02
CA LEU A 169 12.73 -15.55 0.48
C LEU A 169 12.70 -15.52 -1.04
N TYR A 170 12.91 -14.36 -1.67
CA TYR A 170 12.94 -14.24 -3.13
C TYR A 170 14.09 -15.05 -3.74
N ALA A 171 15.28 -14.93 -3.18
CA ALA A 171 16.46 -15.71 -3.59
C ALA A 171 16.24 -17.20 -3.37
N LEU A 172 15.68 -17.58 -2.22
CA LEU A 172 15.33 -18.97 -1.91
C LEU A 172 14.34 -19.54 -2.92
N ALA A 173 13.21 -18.86 -3.12
CA ALA A 173 12.17 -19.30 -4.04
C ALA A 173 12.69 -19.39 -5.48
N SER A 174 13.56 -18.46 -5.88
CA SER A 174 14.26 -18.55 -7.16
C SER A 174 15.14 -19.78 -7.26
N SER A 175 15.87 -20.13 -6.20
CA SER A 175 16.73 -21.31 -6.19
C SER A 175 15.98 -22.64 -6.22
N VAL A 176 14.76 -22.69 -5.65
CA VAL A 176 13.90 -23.88 -5.65
C VAL A 176 13.27 -24.10 -7.03
N VAL A 177 12.81 -23.02 -7.67
CA VAL A 177 12.08 -23.08 -8.95
C VAL A 177 13.01 -23.23 -10.15
N HIS A 178 14.23 -22.70 -10.09
CA HIS A 178 15.14 -22.76 -11.23
C HIS A 178 15.86 -24.10 -11.30
N THR A 179 15.78 -24.75 -12.47
CA THR A 179 16.60 -25.90 -12.79
C THR A 179 18.09 -25.56 -12.64
N PRO A 180 18.85 -26.29 -11.80
CA PRO A 180 20.27 -26.05 -11.66
C PRO A 180 21.00 -26.41 -12.96
N HIS A 181 22.14 -25.75 -13.19
CA HIS A 181 22.99 -26.09 -14.32
C HIS A 181 23.56 -27.51 -14.16
N PRO A 182 23.55 -28.35 -15.22
CA PRO A 182 23.87 -29.79 -15.12
C PRO A 182 25.29 -30.09 -14.63
N PHE A 183 26.23 -29.15 -14.81
CA PHE A 183 27.63 -29.29 -14.39
C PHE A 183 27.97 -28.57 -13.07
N ARG A 184 26.98 -28.01 -12.37
CA ARG A 184 27.22 -27.36 -11.07
C ARG A 184 27.35 -28.45 -10.00
N PRO A 185 28.43 -28.46 -9.19
CA PRO A 185 28.54 -29.44 -8.11
C PRO A 185 27.34 -29.30 -7.16
N PRO A 186 26.77 -30.42 -6.68
CA PRO A 186 25.64 -30.38 -5.77
C PRO A 186 26.06 -29.65 -4.50
N LYS A 187 25.43 -28.51 -4.23
CA LYS A 187 25.48 -27.91 -2.88
C LYS A 187 24.71 -28.83 -1.93
N GLN A 188 24.93 -28.72 -0.61
CA GLN A 188 24.01 -29.30 0.37
C GLN A 188 22.60 -28.76 0.07
N ALA A 189 21.81 -29.57 -0.61
CA ALA A 189 20.47 -29.23 -1.02
C ALA A 189 19.57 -29.40 0.19
N ARG A 190 18.64 -28.46 0.38
CA ARG A 190 17.57 -28.67 1.35
C ARG A 190 16.73 -29.86 0.91
N THR A 191 16.37 -30.70 1.87
CA THR A 191 15.40 -31.79 1.65
C THR A 191 14.00 -31.22 1.48
N ASN A 192 13.09 -32.00 0.88
CA ASN A 192 11.67 -31.65 0.77
C ASN A 192 11.07 -31.29 2.14
N ALA A 193 11.38 -32.07 3.17
CA ALA A 193 10.88 -31.84 4.53
C ALA A 193 11.35 -30.50 5.11
N GLN A 194 12.62 -30.13 4.90
CA GLN A 194 13.15 -28.83 5.32
C GLN A 194 12.47 -27.67 4.58
N LEU A 195 12.30 -27.80 3.26
CA LEU A 195 11.62 -26.79 2.44
C LEU A 195 10.17 -26.60 2.85
N ARG A 196 9.43 -27.68 3.13
CA ARG A 196 8.03 -27.59 3.60
C ARG A 196 7.94 -26.87 4.95
N LYS A 197 8.78 -27.25 5.91
CA LYS A 197 8.83 -26.58 7.23
C LYS A 197 9.20 -25.10 7.12
N GLU A 198 10.15 -24.75 6.26
CA GLU A 198 10.48 -23.35 6.00
C GLU A 198 9.29 -22.61 5.36
N ALA A 199 8.60 -23.24 4.41
CA ALA A 199 7.44 -22.67 3.73
C ALA A 199 6.28 -22.36 4.68
N GLU A 200 5.97 -23.24 5.64
CA GLU A 200 4.97 -22.98 6.69
C GLU A 200 5.28 -21.67 7.45
N GLN A 201 6.53 -21.51 7.86
CA GLN A 201 6.96 -20.29 8.56
C GLN A 201 6.91 -19.05 7.66
N TRP A 202 7.17 -19.20 6.36
CA TRP A 202 7.04 -18.11 5.39
C TRP A 202 5.57 -17.70 5.21
N CYS A 203 4.63 -18.64 5.14
CA CYS A 203 3.20 -18.36 5.13
C CYS A 203 2.78 -17.57 6.38
N GLU A 204 3.21 -18.00 7.58
CA GLU A 204 2.91 -17.26 8.82
C GLU A 204 3.43 -15.82 8.79
N ARG A 205 4.66 -15.60 8.32
CA ARG A 205 5.27 -14.28 8.21
C ARG A 205 4.55 -13.38 7.22
N ILE A 206 4.10 -13.93 6.09
CA ILE A 206 3.30 -13.23 5.08
C ILE A 206 1.94 -12.84 5.68
N ILE A 207 1.27 -13.76 6.37
CA ILE A 207 -0.02 -13.50 7.03
C ILE A 207 0.15 -12.40 8.07
N ARG A 208 1.16 -12.49 8.96
CA ARG A 208 1.42 -11.46 9.96
C ARG A 208 1.73 -10.10 9.35
N LEU A 209 2.42 -10.06 8.20
CA LEU A 209 2.67 -8.83 7.46
C LEU A 209 1.37 -8.22 6.92
N LEU A 210 0.52 -9.01 6.27
CA LEU A 210 -0.52 -8.49 5.37
C LEU A 210 -1.94 -8.50 5.94
N THR A 211 -2.21 -9.23 7.02
CA THR A 211 -3.56 -9.31 7.61
C THR A 211 -4.06 -7.94 8.04
N HIS A 212 -3.19 -7.17 8.67
CA HIS A 212 -3.42 -5.78 9.08
C HIS A 212 -2.11 -5.05 8.86
N HIS A 213 -2.11 -4.05 7.98
CA HIS A 213 -0.91 -3.27 7.73
C HIS A 213 -1.26 -1.84 7.37
N HIS A 214 -0.35 -0.93 7.70
CA HIS A 214 -0.43 0.42 7.24
C HIS A 214 0.60 0.73 6.15
N PHE A 215 0.26 1.71 5.33
CA PHE A 215 1.12 2.29 4.31
C PHE A 215 0.80 3.78 4.14
N GLU A 216 1.70 4.51 3.47
CA GLU A 216 1.49 5.92 3.13
C GLU A 216 1.49 6.11 1.62
N LEU A 217 0.69 7.07 1.17
CA LEU A 217 0.48 7.37 -0.24
C LEU A 217 1.30 8.62 -0.60
N MET A 218 2.24 8.51 -1.56
CA MET A 218 2.99 9.68 -2.02
C MET A 218 2.04 10.72 -2.59
N GLY A 219 2.28 11.98 -2.23
CA GLY A 219 1.39 13.12 -2.53
C GLY A 219 0.39 13.45 -1.42
N TYR A 220 0.25 12.59 -0.40
CA TYR A 220 -0.70 12.76 0.70
C TYR A 220 0.01 12.69 2.07
N PRO A 221 0.92 13.64 2.38
CA PRO A 221 1.71 13.61 3.59
C PRO A 221 0.82 13.66 4.85
N GLY A 222 1.13 12.81 5.83
CA GLY A 222 0.41 12.75 7.11
C GLY A 222 -0.89 11.94 7.07
N LEU A 223 -1.28 11.39 5.92
CA LEU A 223 -2.36 10.40 5.84
C LEU A 223 -1.76 8.98 5.87
N ARG A 224 -2.22 8.17 6.83
CA ARG A 224 -1.94 6.74 6.86
C ARG A 224 -3.17 5.97 6.45
N PHE A 225 -2.94 4.95 5.64
CA PHE A 225 -3.98 4.04 5.20
C PHE A 225 -3.75 2.70 5.88
N VAL A 226 -4.80 2.11 6.45
CA VAL A 226 -4.78 0.76 6.99
C VAL A 226 -5.49 -0.14 5.99
N CYS A 227 -4.78 -1.15 5.51
CA CYS A 227 -5.35 -2.25 4.76
C CYS A 227 -5.58 -3.42 5.73
N HIS A 228 -6.80 -3.95 5.74
CA HIS A 228 -7.19 -5.00 6.66
C HIS A 228 -8.22 -5.95 6.05
N ASN A 229 -8.17 -7.21 6.46
CA ASN A 229 -9.18 -8.19 6.08
C ASN A 229 -10.47 -7.99 6.89
N THR A 230 -11.59 -7.85 6.19
CA THR A 230 -12.94 -7.73 6.75
C THR A 230 -13.85 -8.91 6.39
N GLY A 231 -13.34 -9.83 5.57
CA GLY A 231 -14.04 -11.04 5.16
C GLY A 231 -13.82 -12.21 6.11
N THR A 232 -14.24 -13.39 5.68
CA THR A 232 -14.01 -14.65 6.41
C THR A 232 -12.74 -15.33 5.90
N PRO A 233 -12.23 -16.38 6.57
CA PRO A 233 -11.15 -17.18 6.00
C PRO A 233 -11.51 -17.81 4.65
N ALA A 234 -12.77 -18.14 4.39
CA ALA A 234 -13.22 -18.71 3.11
C ALA A 234 -13.39 -17.64 2.02
N GLU A 235 -13.80 -16.43 2.42
CA GLU A 235 -14.04 -15.30 1.52
C GLU A 235 -13.35 -14.05 2.08
N PRO A 236 -12.02 -13.97 1.99
CA PRO A 236 -11.28 -12.84 2.52
C PRO A 236 -11.55 -11.60 1.66
N VAL A 237 -11.76 -10.45 2.30
CA VAL A 237 -12.02 -9.18 1.63
C VAL A 237 -11.19 -8.09 2.28
N LEU A 238 -10.14 -7.65 1.58
CA LEU A 238 -9.35 -6.51 2.02
C LEU A 238 -10.11 -5.21 1.81
N ARG A 239 -10.07 -4.34 2.81
CA ARG A 239 -10.55 -2.97 2.75
C ARG A 239 -9.45 -2.02 3.16
N THR A 240 -9.56 -0.79 2.67
CA THR A 240 -8.69 0.31 3.08
C THR A 240 -9.49 1.30 3.89
N THR A 241 -8.96 1.71 5.04
CA THR A 241 -9.51 2.79 5.86
C THR A 241 -8.44 3.85 6.09
N ILE A 242 -8.87 5.11 6.18
CA ILE A 242 -7.97 6.22 6.51
C ILE A 242 -7.84 6.30 8.03
N PHE A 243 -6.60 6.37 8.51
CA PHE A 243 -6.30 6.63 9.91
C PHE A 243 -5.49 7.93 10.02
N ARG A 244 -6.04 8.89 10.77
CA ARG A 244 -5.23 9.97 11.33
C ARG A 244 -4.61 9.45 12.62
N LYS A 245 -3.28 9.51 12.74
CA LYS A 245 -2.64 9.36 14.06
C LYS A 245 -3.28 10.42 14.96
N ALA A 246 -3.83 10.02 16.10
CA ALA A 246 -4.22 10.99 17.12
C ALA A 246 -3.00 11.89 17.33
N GLY A 247 -3.11 13.15 16.95
CA GLY A 247 -2.01 14.09 17.11
C GLY A 247 -1.55 14.00 18.55
N ASN A 248 -0.25 14.15 18.79
CA ASN A 248 0.19 14.56 20.12
C ASN A 248 -0.58 15.84 20.43
N MET A 249 -1.66 15.73 21.22
CA MET A 249 -2.16 16.81 22.04
C MET A 249 -1.11 17.01 23.13
N ALA A 250 0.07 17.48 22.73
CA ALA A 250 1.03 18.05 23.63
C ALA A 250 0.50 19.46 23.94
N GLU A 251 -0.23 19.53 25.06
CA GLU A 251 -0.17 20.61 26.04
C GLU A 251 -0.11 22.03 25.47
N GLY A 252 -1.29 22.54 25.12
CA GLY A 252 -1.59 23.96 25.23
C GLY A 252 -2.48 24.17 26.44
N ALA A 253 -1.89 24.33 27.62
CA ALA A 253 -2.50 24.90 28.83
C ALA A 253 -1.43 25.70 29.57
#